data_AF-A0A9D5PUZ5-F1
#
_entry.id   AF-A0A9D5PUZ5-F1
#
_cell.length_a   1.000
_cell.length_b   1.000
_cell.length_c   1.000
_cell.angle_alpha   90.00
_cell.angle_beta   90.00
_cell.angle_gamma   90.00
#
_symmetry.space_group_name_H-M   'P 1'
#
loop_
_entity.id
_entity.type
_entity.pdbx_description
1 polymer ?
#
loop_
_entity_poly.entity_id
_entity_poly.type
_entity_poly.pdbx_seq_one_letter_code
_entity_poly.pdbx_strand_id
1 'polypeptide(L)' 'VQFEKARADAPGAYPMINREFARYLRKKFPDLRYLDREEDMGIEGLRRAKRSYHPHHMIEKFRAIPANYGNAL' A
#
# COMPACT_ATOMS: atom_id res chain seq x y z
N VAL A 1 -1.80 -1.89 5.56
CA VAL A 1 -3.07 -2.62 5.33
C VAL A 1 -2.66 -3.95 4.77
N GLN A 2 -2.87 -5.04 5.51
CA GLN A 2 -2.35 -6.35 5.11
C GLN A 2 -3.19 -7.05 4.03
N PHE A 3 -4.50 -6.84 4.05
CA PHE A 3 -5.40 -7.40 3.05
C PHE A 3 -6.55 -6.45 2.76
N GLU A 4 -6.98 -6.48 1.51
CA GLU A 4 -8.12 -5.75 0.99
C GLU A 4 -8.78 -6.65 -0.05
N LYS A 5 -10.06 -6.97 0.14
CA LYS A 5 -10.83 -7.84 -0.75
C LYS A 5 -12.22 -7.26 -0.95
N ALA A 6 -12.70 -7.32 -2.16
CA ALA A 6 -14.08 -7.03 -2.51
C ALA A 6 -14.54 -7.97 -3.63
N ARG A 7 -15.86 -8.15 -3.75
CA ARG A 7 -16.44 -8.91 -4.85
C ARG A 7 -16.23 -8.17 -6.17
N ALA A 8 -15.93 -8.91 -7.23
CA ALA A 8 -15.68 -8.34 -8.55
C ALA A 8 -16.94 -7.73 -9.19
N ASP A 9 -18.13 -8.21 -8.80
CA ASP A 9 -19.43 -7.76 -9.28
C ASP A 9 -20.00 -6.57 -8.50
N ALA A 10 -19.21 -5.99 -7.59
CA ALA A 10 -19.59 -4.80 -6.82
C ALA A 10 -18.72 -3.59 -7.23
N PRO A 11 -19.09 -2.87 -8.31
CA PRO A 11 -18.38 -1.67 -8.73
C PRO A 11 -18.23 -0.67 -7.58
N GLY A 12 -17.02 -0.17 -7.37
CA GLY A 12 -16.74 0.83 -6.32
C GLY A 12 -16.56 0.25 -4.91
N ALA A 13 -16.67 -1.06 -4.70
CA ALA A 13 -16.48 -1.65 -3.37
C ALA A 13 -15.06 -1.45 -2.82
N TYR A 14 -14.03 -1.61 -3.65
CA TYR A 14 -12.63 -1.34 -3.28
C TYR A 14 -12.40 0.12 -2.84
N PRO A 15 -12.78 1.16 -3.62
CA PRO A 15 -12.61 2.53 -3.14
C PRO A 15 -13.47 2.88 -1.92
N MET A 16 -14.66 2.28 -1.79
CA MET A 16 -15.51 2.47 -0.62
C MET A 16 -14.85 1.94 0.66
N ILE A 17 -14.39 0.68 0.67
CA ILE A 17 -13.82 0.09 1.89
C ILE A 17 -12.55 0.83 2.32
N ASN A 18 -11.72 1.28 1.37
CA ASN A 18 -10.54 2.09 1.66
C ASN A 18 -10.88 3.43 2.32
N ARG A 19 -11.88 4.13 1.78
CA ARG A 19 -12.32 5.42 2.32
C ARG A 19 -12.86 5.26 3.73
N GLU A 20 -13.75 4.30 3.95
CA GLU A 20 -14.37 4.10 5.25
C GLU A 20 -13.37 3.60 6.30
N PHE A 21 -12.43 2.74 5.92
CA PHE A 21 -11.35 2.32 6.81
C PHE A 21 -10.44 3.48 7.22
N ALA A 22 -10.02 4.33 6.26
CA ALA A 22 -9.24 5.52 6.56
C ALA A 22 -9.99 6.51 7.47
N ARG A 23 -11.30 6.73 7.24
CA ARG A 23 -12.14 7.56 8.10
C ARG A 23 -12.25 7.00 9.51
N TYR A 24 -12.45 5.69 9.64
CA TYR A 24 -12.50 5.01 10.92
C TYR A 24 -11.20 5.20 11.71
N LEU A 25 -10.05 4.97 11.07
CA LEU A 25 -8.74 5.13 11.71
C LEU A 25 -8.52 6.57 12.20
N ARG A 26 -8.83 7.58 11.37
CA ARG A 26 -8.72 8.99 11.77
C ARG A 26 -9.59 9.34 12.98
N LYS A 27 -10.79 8.75 13.08
CA LYS A 27 -11.68 8.99 14.22
C LYS A 27 -11.18 8.30 15.49
N LYS A 28 -10.67 7.07 15.37
CA LYS A 28 -10.29 6.24 16.51
C LYS A 28 -8.88 6.56 17.04
N PHE A 29 -7.98 6.98 16.17
CA PHE A 29 -6.58 7.23 16.46
C PHE A 29 -6.17 8.60 15.88
N PRO A 30 -6.50 9.72 16.56
CA PRO A 30 -6.27 11.06 16.04
C PRO A 30 -4.78 11.38 15.78
N ASP A 31 -3.87 10.72 16.51
CA ASP A 31 -2.43 10.87 16.35
C ASP A 31 -1.83 10.01 15.22
N LEU A 32 -2.62 9.14 14.59
CA LEU A 32 -2.17 8.33 13.47
C LEU A 32 -2.00 9.22 12.23
N ARG A 33 -0.75 9.51 11.86
CA ARG A 33 -0.42 10.41 10.74
C ARG A 33 -0.40 9.71 9.38
N TYR A 34 -0.01 8.44 9.34
CA TYR A 34 0.21 7.71 8.10
C TYR A 34 -0.50 6.37 8.11
N LEU A 35 -1.03 6.01 6.94
CA LEU A 35 -1.58 4.69 6.66
C LEU A 35 -0.74 4.04 5.57
N ASP A 36 0.03 3.03 5.93
CA ASP A 36 0.73 2.21 4.96
C ASP A 36 -0.25 1.27 4.25
N ARG A 37 -0.21 1.26 2.91
CA ARG A 37 -1.03 0.41 2.02
C ARG A 37 -0.21 -0.62 1.25
N GLU A 38 1.03 -0.88 1.67
CA GLU A 38 1.94 -1.88 1.13
C GLU A 38 2.34 -1.66 -0.33
N GLU A 39 3.10 -2.59 -0.91
CA GLU A 39 3.67 -2.48 -2.26
C GLU A 39 2.69 -2.87 -3.38
N ASP A 40 2.94 -2.38 -4.59
CA ASP A 40 2.12 -2.69 -5.78
C ASP A 40 2.54 -3.99 -6.49
N MET A 41 3.56 -4.69 -5.98
CA MET A 41 4.11 -5.93 -6.55
C MET A 41 4.52 -5.83 -8.02
N GLY A 42 4.77 -4.61 -8.54
CA GLY A 42 5.07 -4.38 -9.96
C GLY A 42 3.85 -4.45 -10.89
N ILE A 43 2.63 -4.61 -10.36
CA ILE A 43 1.40 -4.69 -11.17
C ILE A 43 0.94 -3.27 -11.52
N GLU A 44 0.95 -2.91 -12.80
CA GLU A 44 0.67 -1.55 -13.26
C GLU A 44 -0.71 -1.02 -12.81
N GLY A 45 -1.76 -1.84 -12.96
CA GLY A 45 -3.10 -1.47 -12.54
C GLY A 45 -3.20 -1.21 -11.04
N LEU A 46 -2.51 -2.02 -10.23
CA LEU A 46 -2.45 -1.84 -8.78
C LEU A 46 -1.64 -0.60 -8.41
N ARG A 47 -0.52 -0.35 -9.09
CA ARG A 47 0.29 0.86 -8.91
C ARG A 47 -0.51 2.12 -9.22
N ARG A 48 -1.27 2.13 -10.32
CA ARG A 48 -2.17 3.24 -10.67
C ARG A 48 -3.24 3.44 -9.60
N ALA A 49 -3.86 2.36 -9.13
CA ALA A 49 -4.88 2.40 -8.08
C ALA A 49 -4.33 2.92 -6.74
N LYS A 50 -3.08 2.61 -6.36
CA LYS A 50 -2.46 3.14 -5.14
C LYS A 50 -2.09 4.62 -5.29
N ARG A 51 -1.53 5.01 -6.45
CA ARG A 51 -1.18 6.41 -6.76
C ARG A 51 -2.40 7.34 -6.81
N SER A 52 -3.57 6.84 -7.20
CA SER A 52 -4.79 7.65 -7.27
C SER A 52 -5.30 8.12 -5.90
N TYR A 53 -4.76 7.61 -4.78
CA TYR A 53 -5.02 8.13 -3.44
C TYR A 53 -4.06 9.26 -3.02
N HIS A 54 -3.20 9.74 -3.93
CA HIS A 54 -2.22 10.80 -3.67
C HIS A 54 -1.36 10.50 -2.42
N PRO A 55 -0.63 9.38 -2.40
CA PRO A 55 0.17 8.99 -1.25
C PRO A 55 1.25 10.05 -0.97
N HIS A 56 1.48 10.34 0.30
CA HIS A 56 2.55 11.27 0.70
C HIS A 56 3.94 10.71 0.35
N HIS A 57 4.14 9.39 0.45
CA HIS A 57 5.40 8.72 0.13
C HIS A 57 5.15 7.47 -0.70
N MET A 58 6.04 7.24 -1.67
CA MET A 58 6.25 5.94 -2.29
C MET A 58 7.61 5.44 -1.80
N ILE A 59 7.60 4.54 -0.81
CA ILE A 59 8.83 4.11 -0.12
C ILE A 59 9.61 3.14 -1.00
N GLU A 60 10.86 3.47 -1.29
CA GLU A 60 11.81 2.54 -1.90
C GLU A 60 12.33 1.57 -0.83
N LYS A 61 12.24 0.28 -1.11
CA LYS A 61 12.76 -0.79 -0.25
C LYS A 61 14.03 -1.34 -0.87
N PHE A 62 15.10 -1.41 -0.09
CA PHE A 62 16.40 -1.92 -0.52
C PHE A 62 16.74 -3.23 0.19
N ARG A 63 17.52 -4.07 -0.47
CA ARG A 63 18.12 -5.26 0.14
C ARG A 63 19.58 -4.96 0.47
N ALA A 64 19.93 -5.01 1.75
CA ALA A 64 21.34 -4.96 2.16
C ALA A 64 21.99 -6.32 1.89
N ILE A 65 23.13 -6.31 1.18
CA ILE A 65 23.95 -7.50 0.90
C ILE A 65 25.39 -7.23 1.31
N PRO A 66 26.14 -8.24 1.81
CA PRO A 66 27.58 -8.11 2.03
C PRO A 66 28.29 -7.69 0.74
N ALA A 67 29.32 -6.84 0.84
CA ALA A 67 30.05 -6.34 -0.34
C ALA A 67 30.65 -7.47 -1.22
N ASN A 68 30.95 -8.62 -0.61
CA ASN A 68 31.56 -9.77 -1.29
C ASN A 68 30.55 -10.85 -1.74
N TYR A 69 29.24 -10.58 -1.70
CA TYR A 69 28.19 -11.59 -2.00
C TYR A 69 28.27 -12.19 -3.42
N GLY A 70 29.03 -11.58 -4.34
CA GLY A 70 29.29 -12.09 -5.70
C GLY A 70 30.70 -12.63 -5.96
N ASN A 71 31.63 -12.53 -4.99
CA ASN A 71 33.05 -12.95 -5.15
C ASN A 71 33.32 -14.39 -4.62
N ALA A 72 32.27 -15.14 -4.30
CA ALA A 72 32.35 -16.49 -3.76
C ALA A 72 31.96 -17.59 -4.78
N LEU A 73 32.09 -17.30 -6.08
CA LEU A 73 31.95 -18.25 -7.18
C LEU A 73 33.22 -18.27 -8.02
#